data_AF-A0A6C0JID1-F1
#
_entry.id   AF-A0A6C0JID1-F1
#
_cell.length_a   1.000
_cell.length_b   1.000
_cell.length_c   1.000
_cell.angle_alpha   90.00
_cell.angle_beta   90.00
_cell.angle_gamma   90.00
#
_symmetry.space_group_name_H-M   'P 1'
#
loop_
_entity.id
_entity.type
_entity.pdbx_description
1 polymer ?
#
loop_
_entity_poly.entity_id
_entity_poly.type
_entity_poly.pdbx_seq_one_letter_code
_entity_poly.pdbx_strand_id
1 'polypeptide(L)'
;MGDDDHCAWCDKQVHLLTKWGEKSAGYRWLHNHSRLLYKSQNDWLAYPSIIIASITGVGGFAVLNPSGNSDVSTETKNKIMIVQYFFAFLNVLGGILTSISKFSQSLSLSEAHSAMCVQWSKFYRTIDMELSLDVKHRGDVVEFIMKCKKEYDRLLDESPDIPACSIQAFLVQFPDKVNKPDVCNGLSIVVSDDAASVTGSTRAVRRWLGALSGVKTKRNSRDDDLHRMESV
;
A
#
# COMPACT_ATOMS: atom_id res chain seq x y z
N MET A 1 10.41 43.20 -40.77
CA MET A 1 9.24 43.50 -39.92
C MET A 1 8.26 42.36 -40.11
N GLY A 2 8.44 41.29 -39.34
CA GLY A 2 7.36 40.34 -39.08
C GLY A 2 6.81 40.75 -37.73
N ASP A 3 5.55 41.15 -37.69
CA ASP A 3 4.85 41.27 -36.41
C ASP A 3 4.72 39.85 -35.88
N ASP A 4 5.58 39.51 -34.91
CA ASP A 4 5.40 38.33 -34.08
C ASP A 4 4.11 38.56 -33.30
N ASP A 5 3.02 38.02 -33.83
CA ASP A 5 1.68 38.06 -33.25
C ASP A 5 1.71 37.26 -31.95
N HIS A 6 2.21 37.88 -30.88
CA HIS A 6 2.26 37.31 -29.54
C HIS A 6 0.82 36.95 -29.16
N CYS A 7 0.52 35.66 -29.17
CA CYS A 7 -0.81 35.16 -28.85
C CYS A 7 -1.14 35.57 -27.42
N ALA A 8 -2.04 36.54 -27.26
CA ALA A 8 -2.46 36.99 -25.94
C ALA A 8 -3.14 35.83 -25.19
N TRP A 9 -2.94 35.77 -23.88
CA TRP A 9 -3.60 34.80 -23.00
C TRP A 9 -5.12 34.89 -23.15
N CYS A 10 -5.75 33.77 -23.50
CA CYS A 10 -7.21 33.68 -23.61
C CYS A 10 -7.81 32.77 -22.52
N ASP A 11 -9.10 32.97 -22.21
CA ASP A 11 -9.79 32.21 -21.17
C ASP A 11 -9.80 30.69 -21.42
N LYS A 12 -9.81 30.27 -22.68
CA LYS A 12 -9.76 28.85 -23.05
C LYS A 12 -8.44 28.20 -22.63
N GLN A 13 -7.33 28.91 -22.81
CA GLN A 13 -5.99 28.47 -22.43
C GLN A 13 -5.84 28.41 -20.91
N VAL A 14 -6.32 29.44 -20.21
CA VAL A 14 -6.35 29.47 -18.74
C VAL A 14 -7.17 28.30 -18.21
N HIS A 15 -8.38 28.09 -18.75
CA HIS A 15 -9.25 26.99 -18.33
C HIS A 15 -8.63 25.61 -18.57
N LEU A 16 -7.93 25.42 -19.69
CA LEU A 16 -7.19 24.18 -19.98
C LEU A 16 -6.12 23.92 -18.90
N LEU A 17 -5.31 24.93 -18.58
CA LEU A 17 -4.27 24.83 -17.57
C LEU A 17 -4.87 24.58 -16.17
N THR A 18 -5.94 25.28 -15.80
CA THR A 18 -6.67 25.02 -14.55
C THR A 18 -7.13 23.56 -14.47
N LYS A 19 -7.70 23.02 -15.55
CA LYS A 19 -8.12 21.61 -15.62
C LYS A 19 -6.95 20.65 -15.44
N TRP A 20 -5.80 20.92 -16.06
CA TRP A 20 -4.59 20.11 -15.85
C TRP A 20 -4.09 20.21 -14.41
N GLY A 21 -4.08 21.40 -13.81
CA GLY A 21 -3.75 21.59 -12.40
C GLY A 21 -4.64 20.75 -11.48
N GLU A 22 -5.96 20.83 -11.65
CA GLU A 22 -6.90 20.06 -10.82
C GLU A 22 -6.72 18.55 -10.98
N LYS A 23 -6.54 18.06 -12.21
CA LYS A 23 -6.22 16.65 -12.48
C LYS A 23 -4.92 16.22 -11.80
N SER A 24 -3.89 17.05 -11.86
CA SER A 24 -2.60 16.79 -11.21
C SER A 24 -2.68 16.76 -9.69
N ALA A 25 -3.53 17.58 -9.09
CA ALA A 25 -3.83 17.49 -7.66
C ALA A 25 -4.50 16.14 -7.32
N GLY A 26 -5.38 15.65 -8.18
CA GLY A 26 -5.98 14.31 -8.07
C GLY A 26 -4.92 13.19 -8.18
N TYR A 27 -4.05 13.24 -9.18
CA TYR A 27 -2.95 12.28 -9.32
C TYR A 27 -2.02 12.30 -8.11
N ARG A 28 -1.66 13.48 -7.60
CA ARG A 28 -0.87 13.61 -6.37
C ARG A 28 -1.52 12.87 -5.20
N TRP A 29 -2.83 13.03 -5.02
CA TRP A 29 -3.57 12.32 -3.96
C TRP A 29 -3.50 10.81 -4.15
N LEU A 30 -3.75 10.32 -5.38
CA LEU A 30 -3.70 8.89 -5.71
C LEU A 30 -2.33 8.29 -5.41
N HIS A 31 -1.25 8.91 -5.90
CA HIS A 31 0.11 8.46 -5.62
C HIS A 31 0.44 8.50 -4.13
N ASN A 32 -0.02 9.51 -3.38
CA ASN A 32 0.18 9.55 -1.94
C ASN A 32 -0.56 8.41 -1.22
N HIS A 33 -1.79 8.11 -1.61
CA HIS A 33 -2.56 7.00 -1.05
C HIS A 33 -1.88 5.66 -1.33
N SER A 34 -1.50 5.42 -2.59
CA SER A 34 -0.82 4.19 -3.01
C SER A 34 0.53 4.00 -2.30
N ARG A 35 1.32 5.07 -2.13
CA ARG A 35 2.55 5.05 -1.34
C ARG A 35 2.30 4.56 0.09
N LEU A 36 1.28 5.10 0.77
CA LEU A 36 0.95 4.70 2.14
C LEU A 36 0.49 3.24 2.21
N LEU A 37 -0.26 2.78 1.21
CA LEU A 37 -0.70 1.40 1.12
C LEU A 37 0.47 0.42 0.97
N TYR A 38 1.35 0.68 0.00
CA TYR A 38 2.53 -0.18 -0.23
C TYR A 38 3.52 -0.12 0.93
N LYS A 39 3.68 1.04 1.57
CA LYS A 39 4.45 1.15 2.81
C LYS A 39 3.86 0.27 3.91
N SER A 40 2.55 0.34 4.14
CA SER A 40 1.89 -0.50 5.14
C SER A 40 2.02 -1.99 4.83
N GLN A 41 1.91 -2.38 3.55
CA GLN A 41 2.07 -3.76 3.11
C GLN A 41 3.50 -4.27 3.36
N ASN A 42 4.51 -3.46 3.03
CA ASN A 42 5.90 -3.75 3.34
C ASN A 42 6.11 -3.93 4.84
N ASP A 43 5.63 -2.97 5.64
CA ASP A 43 5.83 -2.97 7.09
C ASP A 43 5.15 -4.19 7.75
N TRP A 44 3.98 -4.61 7.26
CA TRP A 44 3.26 -5.80 7.73
C TRP A 44 3.98 -7.13 7.42
N LEU A 45 4.74 -7.19 6.33
CA LEU A 45 5.54 -8.37 5.97
C LEU A 45 6.93 -8.36 6.63
N ALA A 46 7.56 -7.19 6.69
CA ALA A 46 8.93 -7.03 7.16
C ALA A 46 9.04 -7.22 8.68
N TYR A 47 8.18 -6.58 9.48
CA TYR A 47 8.33 -6.62 10.95
C TYR A 47 8.20 -8.04 11.53
N PRO A 48 7.19 -8.85 11.16
CA PRO A 48 7.12 -10.23 11.65
C PRO A 48 8.30 -11.08 11.19
N SER A 49 8.75 -10.88 9.94
CA SER A 49 9.92 -11.60 9.41
C SER A 49 11.19 -11.29 10.22
N ILE A 50 11.42 -10.02 10.56
CA ILE A 50 12.54 -9.59 11.40
C ILE A 50 12.47 -10.24 12.78
N ILE A 51 11.31 -10.22 13.44
CA ILE A 51 11.14 -10.82 14.77
C ILE A 51 11.42 -12.33 14.73
N ILE A 52 10.87 -13.03 13.74
CA ILE A 52 11.09 -14.47 13.56
C ILE A 52 12.58 -14.77 13.32
N ALA A 53 13.24 -13.99 12.47
CA ALA A 53 14.66 -14.14 12.18
C ALA A 53 15.53 -13.88 13.41
N SER A 54 15.21 -12.86 14.22
CA SER A 54 15.95 -12.57 15.46
C SER A 54 15.79 -13.68 16.50
N ILE A 55 14.55 -14.14 16.76
CA ILE A 55 14.27 -15.21 17.71
C ILE A 55 14.93 -16.51 17.29
N THR A 56 14.83 -16.86 15.99
CA THR A 56 15.39 -18.11 15.47
C THR A 56 16.91 -18.04 15.36
N GLY A 57 17.48 -16.86 15.11
CA GLY A 57 18.92 -16.63 15.15
C GLY A 57 19.50 -16.93 16.53
N VAL A 58 19.01 -16.27 17.58
CA VAL A 58 19.51 -16.46 18.96
C VAL A 58 19.14 -17.84 19.51
N GLY A 59 17.88 -18.25 19.33
CA GLY A 59 17.36 -19.51 19.85
C GLY A 59 17.94 -20.75 19.16
N GLY A 60 18.26 -20.64 17.86
CA GLY A 60 18.94 -21.70 17.12
C GLY A 60 20.29 -22.08 17.76
N PHE A 61 21.12 -21.10 18.13
CA PHE A 61 22.40 -21.38 18.80
C PHE A 61 22.23 -21.95 20.22
N ALA A 62 21.24 -21.47 20.98
CA ALA A 62 21.00 -21.96 22.34
C ALA A 62 20.60 -23.44 22.39
N VAL A 63 19.98 -23.94 21.32
CA VAL A 63 19.47 -25.30 21.21
C VAL A 63 20.48 -26.28 20.59
N LEU A 64 21.53 -25.76 19.94
CA LEU A 64 22.60 -26.55 19.32
C LEU A 64 23.66 -27.05 20.33
N ASN A 65 23.60 -26.67 21.61
CA ASN A 65 24.52 -27.18 22.63
C ASN A 65 23.80 -27.80 23.86
N PRO A 66 23.24 -29.02 23.75
CA PRO A 66 22.79 -29.78 24.92
C PRO A 66 23.95 -30.45 25.70
N SER A 67 25.19 -30.30 25.20
CA SER A 67 26.36 -31.14 25.49
C SER A 67 27.10 -30.79 26.79
N GLY A 68 26.36 -30.46 27.85
CA GLY A 68 26.95 -30.11 29.15
C GLY A 68 26.77 -31.15 30.25
N ASN A 69 25.64 -31.88 30.27
CA ASN A 69 25.29 -32.72 31.41
C ASN A 69 24.89 -34.12 30.96
N SER A 70 25.71 -35.11 31.29
CA SER A 70 25.46 -36.54 31.04
C SER A 70 24.27 -37.12 31.83
N ASP A 71 23.61 -36.32 32.68
CA ASP A 71 22.47 -36.73 33.53
C ASP A 71 21.16 -35.98 33.24
N VAL A 72 20.89 -35.59 31.99
CA VAL A 72 19.61 -34.93 31.67
C VAL A 72 18.46 -35.94 31.56
N SER A 73 17.42 -35.76 32.37
CA SER A 73 16.20 -36.58 32.38
C SER A 73 15.53 -36.67 31.00
N THR A 74 14.88 -37.80 30.70
CA THR A 74 14.15 -38.05 29.44
C THR A 74 13.12 -36.97 29.13
N GLU A 75 12.49 -36.39 30.15
CA GLU A 75 11.54 -35.28 30.01
C GLU A 75 12.19 -34.01 29.44
N THR A 76 13.43 -33.71 29.85
CA THR A 76 14.16 -32.53 29.36
C THR A 76 14.60 -32.72 27.91
N LYS A 77 15.01 -33.93 27.53
CA LYS A 77 15.32 -34.28 26.13
C LYS A 77 14.11 -34.10 25.20
N ASN A 78 12.92 -34.52 25.65
CA ASN A 78 11.67 -34.32 24.91
C ASN A 78 11.32 -32.83 24.76
N LYS A 79 11.49 -32.03 25.81
CA LYS A 79 11.28 -30.56 25.75
C LYS A 79 12.24 -29.89 24.76
N ILE A 80 13.52 -30.30 24.75
CA ILE A 80 14.52 -29.81 23.79
C ILE A 80 14.13 -30.16 22.36
N MET A 81 13.66 -31.38 22.09
CA MET A 81 13.17 -31.77 20.76
C MET A 81 11.98 -30.93 20.28
N ILE A 82 10.99 -30.67 21.15
CA ILE A 82 9.83 -29.82 20.79
C ILE A 82 10.30 -28.41 20.43
N VAL A 83 11.24 -27.85 21.20
CA VAL A 83 11.84 -26.54 20.93
C VAL A 83 12.62 -26.53 19.61
N GLN A 84 13.37 -27.60 19.29
CA GLN A 84 14.05 -27.76 18.00
C GLN A 84 13.08 -27.74 16.81
N TYR A 85 12.00 -28.52 16.86
CA TYR A 85 10.99 -28.54 15.80
C TYR A 85 10.28 -27.20 15.66
N PHE A 86 10.04 -26.49 16.77
CA PHE A 86 9.47 -25.15 16.75
C PHE A 86 10.39 -24.14 16.04
N PHE A 87 11.69 -24.14 16.34
CA PHE A 87 12.65 -23.28 15.65
C PHE A 87 12.83 -23.64 14.17
N ALA A 88 12.81 -24.93 13.83
CA ALA A 88 12.84 -25.37 12.43
C ALA A 88 11.62 -24.85 11.65
N PHE A 89 10.42 -24.90 12.24
CA PHE A 89 9.21 -24.33 11.66
C PHE A 89 9.31 -22.81 11.48
N LEU A 90 9.79 -22.08 12.49
CA LEU A 90 9.98 -20.64 12.43
C LEU A 90 10.97 -20.23 11.33
N ASN A 91 12.05 -20.99 11.12
CA ASN A 91 12.99 -20.75 10.02
C ASN A 91 12.32 -20.86 8.64
N VAL A 92 11.49 -21.89 8.43
CA VAL A 92 10.74 -22.06 7.17
C VAL A 92 9.76 -20.89 6.99
N LEU A 93 9.00 -20.55 8.04
CA LEU A 93 8.04 -19.45 7.99
C LEU A 93 8.71 -18.10 7.71
N GLY A 94 9.84 -17.80 8.37
CA GLY A 94 10.63 -16.59 8.14
C GLY A 94 11.22 -16.53 6.73
N GLY A 95 11.66 -17.66 6.19
CA GLY A 95 12.11 -17.78 4.80
C GLY A 95 11.00 -17.46 3.80
N ILE A 96 9.80 -18.00 4.01
CA ILE A 96 8.63 -17.74 3.16
C ILE A 96 8.22 -16.26 3.23
N LEU A 97 8.10 -15.70 4.43
CA LEU A 97 7.75 -14.28 4.62
C LEU A 97 8.76 -13.35 3.95
N THR A 98 10.05 -13.64 4.09
CA THR A 98 11.12 -12.87 3.42
C THR A 98 11.03 -12.98 1.90
N SER A 99 10.72 -14.17 1.39
CA SER A 99 10.57 -14.41 -0.04
C SER A 99 9.39 -13.62 -0.61
N ILE A 100 8.22 -13.71 0.03
CA ILE A 100 7.02 -12.94 -0.34
C ILE A 100 7.29 -11.43 -0.30
N SER A 101 7.95 -10.95 0.77
CA SER A 101 8.30 -9.53 0.90
C SER A 101 9.18 -9.04 -0.25
N LYS A 102 10.16 -9.85 -0.68
CA LYS A 102 11.03 -9.51 -1.82
C LYS A 102 10.27 -9.52 -3.15
N PHE A 103 9.46 -10.54 -3.39
CA PHE A 103 8.66 -10.64 -4.63
C PHE A 103 7.58 -9.56 -4.73
N SER A 104 7.01 -9.12 -3.61
CA SER A 104 5.97 -8.10 -3.60
C SER A 104 6.46 -6.74 -4.08
N GLN A 105 7.77 -6.45 -4.00
CA GLN A 105 8.37 -5.15 -4.37
C GLN A 105 7.70 -3.92 -3.72
N SER A 106 6.96 -4.12 -2.62
CA SER A 106 6.13 -3.09 -1.96
C SER A 106 6.94 -1.84 -1.62
N LEU A 107 8.18 -1.99 -1.14
CA LEU A 107 9.02 -0.84 -0.80
C LEU A 107 9.40 -0.01 -2.03
N SER A 108 9.88 -0.66 -3.09
CA SER A 108 10.26 0.02 -4.33
C SER A 108 9.08 0.73 -4.99
N LEU A 109 7.90 0.07 -4.99
CA LEU A 109 6.69 0.67 -5.54
C LEU A 109 6.20 1.86 -4.69
N SER A 110 6.30 1.77 -3.37
CA SER A 110 6.06 2.90 -2.46
C SER A 110 6.97 4.09 -2.78
N GLU A 111 8.26 3.86 -3.01
CA GLU A 111 9.21 4.90 -3.39
C GLU A 111 8.88 5.53 -4.75
N ALA A 112 8.51 4.72 -5.74
CA ALA A 112 8.08 5.20 -7.06
C ALA A 112 6.84 6.11 -6.96
N HIS A 113 5.80 5.69 -6.21
CA HIS A 113 4.64 6.55 -5.96
C HIS A 113 5.00 7.80 -5.15
N SER A 114 5.96 7.72 -4.23
CA SER A 114 6.47 8.90 -3.49
C SER A 114 7.10 9.92 -4.44
N ALA A 115 7.97 9.46 -5.35
CA ALA A 115 8.59 10.30 -6.35
C ALA A 115 7.53 10.98 -7.24
N MET A 116 6.55 10.23 -7.74
CA MET A 116 5.48 10.79 -8.56
C MET A 116 4.58 11.77 -7.83
N CYS A 117 4.27 11.52 -6.55
CA CYS A 117 3.55 12.49 -5.71
C CYS A 117 4.25 13.86 -5.67
N VAL A 118 5.58 13.86 -5.55
CA VAL A 118 6.38 15.09 -5.57
C VAL A 118 6.35 15.75 -6.96
N GLN A 119 6.48 14.97 -8.03
CA GLN A 119 6.48 15.50 -9.39
C GLN A 119 5.13 16.11 -9.79
N TRP A 120 4.02 15.42 -9.53
CA TRP A 120 2.67 15.95 -9.73
C TRP A 120 2.41 17.22 -8.88
N SER A 121 2.95 17.27 -7.66
CA SER A 121 2.90 18.47 -6.81
C SER A 121 3.70 19.65 -7.37
N LYS A 122 4.86 19.39 -7.99
CA LYS A 122 5.65 20.43 -8.68
C LYS A 122 4.87 20.95 -9.89
N PHE A 123 4.34 20.05 -10.72
CA PHE A 123 3.56 20.43 -11.90
C PHE A 123 2.34 21.27 -11.56
N TYR A 124 1.53 20.85 -10.56
CA TYR A 124 0.42 21.64 -10.04
C TYR A 124 0.85 23.06 -9.66
N ARG A 125 1.92 23.20 -8.88
CA ARG A 125 2.41 24.50 -8.44
C ARG A 125 2.94 25.33 -9.59
N THR A 126 3.59 24.74 -10.59
CA THR A 126 4.06 25.46 -11.78
C THR A 126 2.89 26.13 -12.50
N ILE A 127 1.78 25.41 -12.69
CA ILE A 127 0.57 25.97 -13.29
C ILE A 127 -0.04 27.05 -12.39
N ASP A 128 -0.22 26.75 -11.11
CA ASP A 128 -0.84 27.66 -10.13
C ASP A 128 -0.07 28.98 -10.01
N MET A 129 1.27 28.90 -9.96
CA MET A 129 2.13 30.08 -9.93
C MET A 129 2.01 30.92 -11.22
N GLU A 130 2.06 30.30 -12.41
CA GLU A 130 1.92 31.05 -13.67
C GLU A 130 0.56 31.73 -13.78
N LEU A 131 -0.51 31.03 -13.41
CA LEU A 131 -1.87 31.57 -13.44
C LEU A 131 -2.12 32.63 -12.36
N SER A 132 -1.33 32.65 -11.29
CA SER A 132 -1.42 33.68 -10.24
C SER A 132 -0.84 35.05 -10.66
N LEU A 133 -0.02 35.09 -11.71
CA LEU A 133 0.53 36.33 -12.25
C LEU A 133 -0.51 37.10 -13.07
N ASP A 134 -0.42 38.43 -13.04
CA ASP A 134 -1.14 39.32 -13.98
C ASP A 134 -0.69 38.98 -15.42
N VAL A 135 -1.62 39.05 -16.38
CA VAL A 135 -1.41 38.64 -17.78
C VAL A 135 -0.18 39.34 -18.40
N LYS A 136 0.05 40.61 -18.03
CA LYS A 136 1.22 41.40 -18.49
C LYS A 136 2.58 40.89 -17.99
N HIS A 137 2.59 40.05 -16.97
CA HIS A 137 3.81 39.50 -16.34
C HIS A 137 4.01 38.01 -16.65
N ARG A 138 3.08 37.39 -17.39
CA ARG A 138 3.19 35.99 -17.80
C ARG A 138 4.15 35.85 -18.98
N GLY A 139 4.73 34.66 -19.10
CA GLY A 139 5.50 34.28 -20.28
C GLY A 139 4.64 34.10 -21.52
N ASP A 140 5.28 33.71 -22.62
CA ASP A 140 4.57 33.32 -23.83
C ASP A 140 3.63 32.13 -23.56
N VAL A 141 2.35 32.29 -23.88
CA VAL A 141 1.32 31.31 -23.54
C VAL A 141 1.50 29.99 -24.31
N VAL A 142 1.95 30.06 -25.56
CA VAL A 142 2.11 28.88 -26.41
C VAL A 142 3.30 28.06 -25.90
N GLU A 143 4.42 28.72 -25.61
CA GLU A 143 5.60 28.09 -25.03
C GLU A 143 5.25 27.42 -23.69
N PHE A 144 4.54 28.12 -22.80
CA PHE A 144 4.16 27.59 -21.49
C PHE A 144 3.23 26.38 -21.60
N ILE A 145 2.22 26.43 -22.47
CA ILE A 145 1.30 25.30 -22.69
C ILE A 145 2.04 24.11 -23.27
N MET A 146 2.91 24.31 -24.26
CA MET A 146 3.69 23.21 -24.85
C MET A 146 4.63 22.57 -23.84
N LYS A 147 5.24 23.37 -22.95
CA LYS A 147 6.03 22.88 -21.82
C LYS A 147 5.16 22.08 -20.85
N CYS A 148 3.99 22.59 -20.47
CA CYS A 148 3.07 21.90 -19.58
C CYS A 148 2.55 20.60 -20.19
N LYS A 149 2.24 20.60 -21.49
CA LYS A 149 1.81 19.40 -22.23
C LYS A 149 2.88 18.32 -22.18
N LYS A 150 4.13 18.68 -22.56
CA LYS A 150 5.26 17.75 -22.55
C LYS A 150 5.49 17.16 -21.16
N GLU A 151 5.42 17.99 -20.13
CA GLU A 151 5.59 17.53 -18.75
C GLU A 151 4.41 16.66 -18.29
N TYR A 152 3.19 17.01 -18.63
CA TYR A 152 2.01 16.21 -18.31
C TYR A 152 2.06 14.82 -18.95
N ASP A 153 2.38 14.75 -20.25
CA ASP A 153 2.55 13.49 -20.98
C ASP A 153 3.67 12.65 -20.35
N ARG A 154 4.82 13.26 -20.04
CA ARG A 154 5.93 12.60 -19.34
C ARG A 154 5.51 12.03 -17.99
N LEU A 155 4.74 12.80 -17.20
CA LEU A 155 4.28 12.35 -15.89
C LEU A 155 3.30 11.18 -16.00
N LEU A 156 2.45 11.15 -17.02
CA LEU A 156 1.58 10.01 -17.28
C LEU A 156 2.40 8.76 -17.67
N ASP A 157 3.39 8.92 -18.55
CA ASP A 157 4.21 7.82 -19.04
C ASP A 157 5.12 7.22 -17.96
N GLU A 158 5.69 8.05 -17.08
CA GLU A 158 6.56 7.61 -15.99
C GLU A 158 5.81 7.14 -14.75
N SER A 159 4.51 7.42 -14.65
CA SER A 159 3.74 7.08 -13.45
C SER A 159 3.54 5.57 -13.33
N PRO A 160 3.84 4.97 -12.16
CA PRO A 160 3.48 3.58 -11.91
C PRO A 160 1.97 3.43 -11.82
N ASP A 161 1.50 2.22 -12.11
CA ASP A 161 0.08 1.88 -12.07
C ASP A 161 -0.54 2.18 -10.70
N ILE A 162 -1.72 2.82 -10.73
CA ILE A 162 -2.45 3.13 -9.51
C ILE A 162 -3.28 1.90 -9.10
N PRO A 163 -3.10 1.36 -7.87
CA PRO A 163 -3.91 0.27 -7.39
C PRO A 163 -5.38 0.66 -7.27
N ALA A 164 -6.27 -0.29 -7.60
CA ALA A 164 -7.71 -0.06 -7.67
C ALA A 164 -8.33 0.40 -6.33
N CYS A 165 -7.77 -0.04 -5.19
CA CYS A 165 -8.20 0.43 -3.88
C CYS A 165 -7.97 1.95 -3.70
N SER A 166 -6.87 2.50 -4.22
CA SER A 166 -6.63 3.96 -4.22
C SER A 166 -7.63 4.69 -5.10
N ILE A 167 -7.97 4.13 -6.26
CA ILE A 167 -8.97 4.71 -7.19
C ILE A 167 -10.34 4.75 -6.50
N GLN A 168 -10.76 3.65 -5.88
CA GLN A 168 -12.01 3.58 -5.15
C GLN A 168 -12.02 4.55 -3.97
N ALA A 169 -10.94 4.63 -3.20
CA ALA A 169 -10.81 5.56 -2.09
C ALA A 169 -10.92 7.02 -2.57
N PHE A 170 -10.33 7.36 -3.72
CA PHE A 170 -10.46 8.69 -4.32
C PHE A 170 -11.90 9.01 -4.71
N LEU A 171 -12.59 8.07 -5.38
CA LEU A 171 -13.97 8.26 -5.82
C LEU A 171 -14.94 8.43 -4.65
N VAL A 172 -14.70 7.73 -3.54
CA VAL A 172 -15.47 7.90 -2.29
C VAL A 172 -15.17 9.24 -1.62
N GLN A 173 -13.90 9.66 -1.60
CA GLN A 173 -13.48 10.90 -0.96
C GLN A 173 -13.90 12.15 -1.75
N PHE A 174 -13.95 12.06 -3.09
CA PHE A 174 -14.21 13.18 -4.00
C PHE A 174 -15.29 12.85 -5.04
N PRO A 175 -16.54 12.59 -4.62
CA PRO A 175 -17.63 12.22 -5.53
C PRO A 175 -17.95 13.35 -6.52
N ASP A 176 -17.97 14.60 -6.06
CA ASP A 176 -18.48 15.76 -6.80
C ASP A 176 -17.42 16.55 -7.57
N LYS A 177 -16.17 16.06 -7.65
CA LYS A 177 -15.12 16.75 -8.39
C LYS A 177 -15.31 16.59 -9.90
N VAL A 178 -15.30 17.71 -10.62
CA VAL A 178 -15.51 17.75 -12.08
C VAL A 178 -14.28 17.24 -12.85
N ASN A 179 -13.09 17.75 -12.53
CA ASN A 179 -11.85 17.41 -13.21
C ASN A 179 -11.09 16.30 -12.47
N LYS A 180 -11.61 15.07 -12.53
CA LYS A 180 -10.95 13.89 -11.95
C LYS A 180 -9.79 13.41 -12.84
N PRO A 181 -8.76 12.76 -12.26
CA PRO A 181 -7.76 12.03 -13.02
C PRO A 181 -8.41 11.04 -13.98
N ASP A 182 -7.81 10.83 -15.15
CA ASP A 182 -8.41 10.01 -16.20
C ASP A 182 -8.57 8.54 -15.77
N VAL A 183 -7.66 8.05 -14.94
CA VAL A 183 -7.76 6.72 -14.29
C VAL A 183 -8.99 6.55 -13.39
N CYS A 184 -9.62 7.65 -12.95
CA CYS A 184 -10.83 7.64 -12.14
C CYS A 184 -12.12 7.79 -12.96
N ASN A 185 -12.04 8.06 -14.26
CA ASN A 185 -13.20 8.35 -15.11
C ASN A 185 -13.88 7.09 -15.68
N GLY A 186 -13.51 5.89 -15.20
CA GLY A 186 -14.20 4.63 -15.54
C GLY A 186 -13.94 4.09 -16.95
N LEU A 187 -12.97 4.65 -17.69
CA LEU A 187 -12.54 4.14 -19.00
C LEU A 187 -11.21 3.35 -18.94
N SER A 188 -10.64 3.13 -17.75
CA SER A 188 -9.47 2.25 -17.65
C SER A 188 -9.92 0.79 -17.79
N ILE A 189 -9.43 0.13 -18.84
CA ILE A 189 -9.52 -1.32 -19.07
C ILE A 189 -8.92 -2.15 -17.92
N VAL A 190 -8.33 -1.49 -16.92
CA VAL A 190 -7.64 -2.08 -15.75
C VAL A 190 -8.52 -2.06 -14.49
N VAL A 191 -9.85 -1.97 -14.62
CA VAL A 191 -10.74 -2.51 -13.58
C VAL A 191 -10.66 -4.03 -13.66
N SER A 192 -9.50 -4.59 -13.35
CA SER A 192 -9.36 -6.00 -13.06
C SER A 192 -10.14 -6.25 -11.78
N ASP A 193 -10.95 -7.30 -11.80
CA ASP A 193 -11.74 -7.90 -10.72
C ASP A 193 -11.00 -8.11 -9.37
N ASP A 194 -9.71 -7.80 -9.30
CA ASP A 194 -8.85 -7.94 -8.12
C ASP A 194 -9.18 -6.97 -6.98
N ALA A 195 -9.85 -5.84 -7.24
CA ALA A 195 -10.35 -4.97 -6.18
C ALA A 195 -11.45 -5.65 -5.35
N ALA A 196 -12.27 -6.50 -5.98
CA ALA A 196 -13.26 -7.32 -5.30
C ALA A 196 -12.60 -8.48 -4.54
N SER A 197 -11.44 -8.98 -4.99
CA SER A 197 -10.74 -10.10 -4.34
C SER A 197 -9.99 -9.68 -3.05
N VAL A 198 -9.42 -8.47 -2.99
CA VAL A 198 -8.74 -7.97 -1.77
C VAL A 198 -9.75 -7.58 -0.68
N THR A 199 -10.88 -6.97 -1.06
CA THR A 199 -11.98 -6.68 -0.12
C THR A 199 -12.72 -7.96 0.30
N GLY A 200 -12.83 -8.94 -0.60
CA GLY A 200 -13.36 -10.27 -0.33
C GLY A 200 -12.49 -11.09 0.63
N SER A 201 -11.16 -11.10 0.44
CA SER A 201 -10.24 -11.88 1.27
C SER A 201 -10.14 -11.34 2.71
N THR A 202 -10.10 -10.02 2.89
CA THR A 202 -10.13 -9.40 4.23
C THR A 202 -11.45 -9.66 4.96
N ARG A 203 -12.59 -9.67 4.25
CA ARG A 203 -13.89 -10.05 4.80
C ARG A 203 -13.96 -11.54 5.15
N ALA A 204 -13.41 -12.42 4.30
CA ALA A 204 -13.35 -13.86 4.55
C ALA A 204 -12.47 -14.21 5.76
N VAL A 205 -11.30 -13.59 5.88
CA VAL A 205 -10.39 -13.75 7.03
C VAL A 205 -11.04 -13.24 8.31
N ARG A 206 -11.71 -12.08 8.29
CA ARG A 206 -12.48 -11.58 9.44
C ARG A 206 -13.62 -12.52 9.83
N ARG A 207 -14.33 -13.09 8.86
CA ARG A 207 -15.42 -14.06 9.11
C ARG A 207 -14.90 -15.36 9.73
N TRP A 208 -13.74 -15.83 9.28
CA TRP A 208 -13.07 -17.01 9.83
C TRP A 208 -12.53 -16.76 11.24
N LEU A 209 -11.86 -15.63 11.48
CA LEU A 209 -11.40 -15.24 12.82
C LEU A 209 -12.57 -15.08 13.81
N GLY A 210 -13.70 -14.50 13.38
CA GLY A 210 -14.92 -14.41 14.18
C GLY A 210 -15.58 -15.76 14.45
N ALA A 211 -15.51 -16.71 13.51
CA ALA A 211 -16.00 -18.07 13.72
C ALA A 211 -15.16 -18.84 14.76
N LEU A 212 -13.84 -18.62 14.79
CA LEU A 212 -12.95 -19.24 15.77
C LEU A 212 -13.11 -18.65 17.19
N SER A 213 -13.40 -17.36 17.32
CA SER A 213 -13.67 -16.75 18.62
C SER A 213 -15.00 -17.22 19.22
N GLY A 214 -16.01 -17.49 18.37
CA GLY A 214 -17.31 -18.05 18.80
C GLY A 214 -17.26 -19.50 19.30
N VAL A 215 -16.21 -20.27 18.94
CA VAL A 215 -16.06 -21.66 19.39
C VAL A 215 -15.54 -21.77 20.83
N LYS A 216 -14.81 -20.77 21.34
CA LYS A 216 -14.32 -20.78 22.74
C LYS A 216 -15.44 -20.59 23.77
N THR A 217 -16.57 -19.97 23.41
CA THR A 217 -17.67 -19.71 24.36
C THR A 217 -18.56 -20.94 24.59
N LYS A 218 -18.53 -21.94 23.70
CA LYS A 218 -19.41 -23.13 23.82
C LYS A 218 -18.80 -24.30 24.59
N ARG A 219 -17.55 -24.18 25.03
CA ARG A 219 -16.85 -25.25 25.77
C ARG A 219 -16.99 -25.12 27.29
N ASN A 220 -17.40 -23.96 27.80
CA ASN A 220 -17.60 -23.72 29.24
C ASN A 220 -18.98 -24.12 29.77
N SER A 221 -19.93 -24.52 28.92
CA SER A 221 -21.27 -24.96 29.38
C SER A 221 -21.41 -26.48 29.50
N ARG A 222 -20.32 -27.24 29.33
CA ARG A 222 -20.36 -28.71 29.33
C ARG A 222 -19.79 -29.34 30.60
N ASP A 223 -19.06 -28.57 31.41
CA ASP A 223 -18.58 -29.00 32.72
C ASP A 223 -19.62 -28.79 33.85
N ASP A 224 -20.62 -27.91 33.66
CA ASP A 224 -21.70 -27.70 34.64
C ASP A 224 -22.75 -28.83 34.65
N ASP A 225 -22.95 -29.55 33.53
CA ASP A 225 -23.91 -30.66 33.47
C ASP A 225 -23.37 -31.96 34.10
N LEU A 226 -22.04 -32.13 34.16
CA LEU A 226 -21.41 -33.30 34.80
C LEU A 226 -21.42 -33.22 36.33
N HIS A 227 -21.34 -32.01 36.91
CA HIS A 227 -21.46 -31.82 38.36
C HIS A 227 -22.91 -31.95 38.88
N ARG A 228 -23.91 -31.94 38.00
CA ARG A 228 -25.33 -32.08 38.38
C ARG A 228 -25.82 -33.53 38.39
N MET A 229 -25.11 -34.46 37.77
CA MET A 229 -25.48 -35.89 37.73
C MET A 229 -24.89 -36.73 38.88
N GLU A 230 -23.98 -36.18 39.68
CA GLU A 230 -23.36 -36.90 40.82
C GLU A 230 -24.10 -36.67 42.16
N SER A 231 -25.26 -36.02 42.13
CA SER A 231 -26.04 -35.64 43.32
C SER A 231 -27.46 -36.21 43.37
N VAL A 232 -27.70 -37.38 42.76
CA VAL A 232 -28.95 -38.15 42.92
C VAL A 232 -28.65 -39.54 43.46
#